data_AF-A0A350T731-F1
#
_entry.id   AF-A0A350T731-F1
#
_cell.length_a   1.000
_cell.length_b   1.000
_cell.length_c   1.000
_cell.angle_alpha   90.00
_cell.angle_beta   90.00
_cell.angle_gamma   90.00
#
_symmetry.space_group_name_H-M   'P 1'
#
loop_
_entity.id
_entity.type
_entity.pdbx_description
1 polymer ?
#
loop_
_entity_poly.entity_id
_entity_poly.type
_entity_poly.pdbx_seq_one_letter_code
_entity_poly.pdbx_strand_id
1 'polypeptide(L)'
;MTTSPTIHIRGACPHDCPDTCATWVDVRDGVAVGFRADDAHPITQGWLCAKVRPYLDRVYHPDRLQHPLRRVGPKGAGRWERIGWDEALAEIATRWQQIIDTDGPAAILPYSYSGTLGLVQNVVTAARLFNRIGASGLERSICDAAASAAIAATLGAKWAPLAQDVEHANLVIIWGHNPASTNP
;
A
#
# COMPACT_ATOMS: atom_id res chain seq x y z
N MET A 1 9.88 -38.14 -0.28
CA MET A 1 9.15 -37.13 0.50
C MET A 1 7.93 -36.72 -0.30
N THR A 2 6.72 -36.99 0.18
CA THR A 2 5.47 -36.58 -0.47
C THR A 2 5.29 -35.08 -0.31
N THR A 3 5.31 -34.32 -1.41
CA THR A 3 5.03 -32.88 -1.40
C THR A 3 3.57 -32.63 -1.04
N SER A 4 3.31 -31.72 -0.10
CA SER A 4 1.94 -31.34 0.26
C SER A 4 1.19 -30.77 -0.95
N PRO A 5 -0.15 -30.90 -0.99
CA PRO A 5 -0.95 -30.31 -2.05
C PRO A 5 -0.78 -28.78 -2.08
N THR A 6 -0.79 -28.22 -3.28
CA THR A 6 -0.75 -26.76 -3.45
C THR A 6 -2.13 -26.19 -3.18
N ILE A 7 -2.22 -25.18 -2.31
CA ILE A 7 -3.46 -24.43 -2.05
C ILE A 7 -3.42 -23.12 -2.82
N HIS A 8 -4.58 -22.65 -3.28
CA HIS A 8 -4.70 -21.40 -4.04
C HIS A 8 -5.44 -20.36 -3.19
N ILE A 9 -4.78 -19.23 -2.92
CA ILE A 9 -5.34 -18.14 -2.13
C ILE A 9 -5.65 -16.97 -3.07
N ARG A 10 -6.91 -16.52 -3.06
CA ARG A 10 -7.32 -15.34 -3.83
C ARG A 10 -6.88 -14.08 -3.11
N GLY A 11 -6.38 -13.12 -3.87
CA GLY A 11 -5.97 -11.81 -3.39
C GLY A 11 -6.32 -10.70 -4.36
N ALA A 12 -5.95 -9.48 -3.99
CA ALA A 12 -6.04 -8.30 -4.84
C ALA A 12 -4.73 -7.51 -4.76
N CYS A 13 -4.35 -6.87 -5.86
CA CYS A 13 -3.17 -6.01 -5.88
C CYS A 13 -3.35 -4.83 -4.91
N PRO A 14 -2.43 -4.61 -3.95
CA PRO A 14 -2.55 -3.53 -2.98
C PRO A 14 -1.80 -2.25 -3.40
N HIS A 15 -1.33 -2.17 -4.64
CA HIS A 15 -0.60 -0.99 -5.11
C HIS A 15 -1.52 0.20 -5.37
N ASP A 16 -0.93 1.40 -5.39
CA ASP A 16 -1.59 2.66 -5.70
C ASP A 16 -1.93 2.79 -7.18
N CYS A 17 -2.95 2.04 -7.59
CA CYS A 17 -3.49 1.96 -8.94
C CYS A 17 -4.99 1.63 -8.85
N PRO A 18 -5.87 2.27 -9.65
CA PRO A 18 -7.31 2.03 -9.61
C PRO A 18 -7.75 0.63 -10.08
N ASP A 19 -6.88 -0.14 -10.75
CA ASP A 19 -7.28 -1.37 -11.43
C ASP A 19 -7.71 -2.51 -10.49
N THR A 20 -7.23 -2.51 -9.24
CA THR A 20 -7.57 -3.51 -8.21
C THR A 20 -7.42 -4.97 -8.68
N CYS A 21 -6.40 -5.26 -9.51
CA CYS A 21 -6.23 -6.54 -10.19
C CYS A 21 -6.39 -7.73 -9.22
N ALA A 22 -7.26 -8.69 -9.54
CA ALA A 22 -7.39 -9.92 -8.78
C ALA A 22 -6.26 -10.90 -9.09
N THR A 23 -5.80 -11.62 -8.07
CA THR A 23 -4.62 -12.48 -8.13
C THR A 23 -4.85 -13.81 -7.43
N TRP A 24 -4.11 -14.82 -7.85
CA TRP A 24 -3.96 -16.10 -7.15
C TRP A 24 -2.54 -16.27 -6.62
N VAL A 25 -2.43 -16.71 -5.37
CA VAL A 25 -1.17 -17.12 -4.76
C VAL A 25 -1.21 -18.63 -4.56
N ASP A 26 -0.25 -19.33 -5.16
CA ASP A 26 -0.07 -20.75 -5.00
C ASP A 26 0.84 -20.98 -3.79
N VAL A 27 0.33 -21.69 -2.77
CA VAL A 27 1.06 -21.93 -1.52
C VAL A 27 1.28 -23.43 -1.34
N ARG A 28 2.50 -23.80 -0.99
CA ARG A 28 2.92 -25.17 -0.68
C ARG A 28 3.78 -25.17 0.56
N ASP A 29 3.48 -26.04 1.51
CA ASP A 29 4.23 -26.16 2.77
C ASP A 29 4.36 -24.81 3.52
N GLY A 30 3.31 -23.97 3.45
CA GLY A 30 3.29 -22.63 4.07
C GLY A 30 4.07 -21.55 3.33
N VAL A 31 4.64 -21.85 2.16
CA VAL A 31 5.44 -20.92 1.35
C VAL A 31 4.71 -20.60 0.05
N ALA A 32 4.68 -19.32 -0.34
CA ALA A 32 4.17 -18.92 -1.64
C ALA A 32 5.17 -19.32 -2.74
N VAL A 33 4.73 -20.18 -3.66
CA VAL A 33 5.55 -20.75 -4.74
C VAL A 33 5.09 -20.30 -6.12
N GLY A 34 3.92 -19.67 -6.22
CA GLY A 34 3.38 -19.12 -7.46
C GLY A 34 2.55 -17.88 -7.18
N PHE A 35 2.54 -16.96 -8.15
CA PHE A 35 1.75 -15.75 -8.13
C PHE A 35 1.30 -15.43 -9.55
N ARG A 36 -0.01 -15.32 -9.76
CA ARG A 36 -0.58 -15.11 -11.09
C ARG A 36 -1.86 -14.29 -11.03
N ALA A 37 -2.30 -13.83 -12.18
CA ALA A 37 -3.56 -13.14 -12.33
C ALA A 37 -4.75 -14.10 -12.15
N ASP A 38 -5.92 -13.53 -11.84
CA ASP A 38 -7.19 -14.21 -11.98
C ASP A 38 -7.76 -14.02 -13.40
N ASP A 39 -7.82 -15.09 -14.17
CA ASP A 39 -8.30 -15.08 -15.57
C ASP A 39 -9.79 -14.72 -15.65
N ALA A 40 -10.55 -14.93 -14.57
CA ALA A 40 -11.96 -14.60 -14.49
C ALA A 40 -12.21 -13.14 -14.05
N HIS A 41 -11.17 -12.34 -13.79
CA HIS A 41 -11.35 -10.95 -13.37
C HIS A 41 -11.89 -10.11 -14.55
N PRO A 42 -13.05 -9.43 -14.41
CA PRO A 42 -13.75 -8.82 -15.54
C PRO A 42 -12.97 -7.66 -16.19
N ILE A 43 -12.09 -7.00 -15.43
CA ILE A 43 -11.30 -5.85 -15.92
C ILE A 43 -9.95 -6.29 -16.47
N THR A 44 -9.23 -7.13 -15.73
CA THR A 44 -7.84 -7.45 -16.06
C THR A 44 -7.68 -8.76 -16.81
N GLN A 45 -8.69 -9.65 -16.82
CA GLN A 45 -8.77 -10.83 -17.69
C GLN A 45 -7.47 -11.66 -17.75
N GLY A 46 -6.89 -11.98 -16.60
CA GLY A 46 -5.65 -12.76 -16.54
C GLY A 46 -4.35 -11.95 -16.72
N TRP A 47 -4.45 -10.62 -16.82
CA TRP A 47 -3.29 -9.75 -16.97
C TRP A 47 -2.80 -9.15 -15.65
N LEU A 48 -1.48 -9.01 -15.54
CA LEU A 48 -0.79 -8.26 -14.48
C LEU A 48 0.33 -7.42 -15.08
N CYS A 49 0.52 -6.22 -14.54
CA CYS A 49 1.56 -5.30 -14.99
C CYS A 49 2.96 -5.77 -14.57
N ALA A 50 3.98 -5.20 -15.23
CA ALA A 50 5.39 -5.52 -14.95
C ALA A 50 5.79 -5.25 -13.48
N LYS A 51 5.07 -4.37 -12.77
CA LYS A 51 5.29 -4.06 -11.36
C LYS A 51 4.85 -5.18 -10.42
N VAL A 52 3.90 -6.00 -10.86
CA VAL A 52 3.19 -6.98 -10.02
C VAL A 52 3.45 -8.42 -10.45
N ARG A 53 3.75 -8.69 -11.73
CA ARG A 53 4.15 -10.04 -12.18
C ARG A 53 5.27 -10.67 -11.34
N PRO A 54 6.39 -9.99 -11.04
CA PRO A 54 7.47 -10.56 -10.23
C PRO A 54 7.23 -10.37 -8.72
N TYR A 55 5.99 -10.53 -8.23
CA TYR A 55 5.66 -10.19 -6.84
C TYR A 55 6.47 -11.01 -5.83
N LEU A 56 6.70 -12.30 -6.12
CA LEU A 56 7.46 -13.18 -5.23
C LEU A 56 8.95 -12.79 -5.15
N ASP A 57 9.51 -12.22 -6.22
CA ASP A 57 10.90 -11.71 -6.21
C ASP A 57 11.05 -10.59 -5.18
N ARG A 58 10.03 -9.73 -5.02
CA ARG A 58 10.00 -8.70 -3.96
C ARG A 58 9.77 -9.28 -2.56
N VAL A 59 8.98 -10.35 -2.45
CA VAL A 59 8.71 -11.02 -1.16
C VAL A 59 9.98 -11.69 -0.63
N TYR A 60 10.70 -12.37 -1.52
CA TYR A 60 11.89 -13.16 -1.21
C TYR A 60 13.21 -12.47 -1.53
N HIS A 61 13.19 -11.17 -1.83
CA HIS A 61 14.40 -10.40 -2.13
C HIS A 61 15.43 -10.55 -0.98
N PRO A 62 16.73 -10.72 -1.28
CA PRO A 62 17.76 -10.87 -0.24
C PRO A 62 17.79 -9.69 0.75
N ASP A 63 17.50 -8.47 0.28
CA ASP A 63 17.46 -7.26 1.11
C ASP A 63 16.12 -7.05 1.85
N ARG A 64 15.23 -8.06 1.90
CA ARG A 64 13.95 -7.96 2.60
C ARG A 64 14.19 -7.66 4.08
N LEU A 65 13.61 -6.57 4.58
CA LEU A 65 13.61 -6.28 6.01
C LEU A 65 12.75 -7.31 6.76
N GLN A 66 13.40 -8.12 7.59
CA GLN A 66 12.77 -9.19 8.37
C GLN A 66 12.73 -8.92 9.87
N HIS A 67 13.48 -7.92 10.34
CA HIS A 67 13.64 -7.62 11.75
C HIS A 67 13.59 -6.11 12.01
N PRO A 68 13.15 -5.68 13.21
CA PRO A 68 13.32 -4.32 13.66
C PRO A 68 14.80 -3.93 13.69
N LEU A 69 15.09 -2.70 13.24
CA LEU A 69 16.44 -2.13 13.20
C LEU A 69 16.44 -0.80 13.95
N ARG A 70 17.41 -0.63 14.87
CA ARG A 70 17.66 0.64 15.57
C ARG A 70 18.86 1.34 14.96
N ARG A 71 18.76 2.66 14.79
CA ARG A 71 19.86 3.48 14.28
C ARG A 71 20.89 3.70 15.40
N VAL A 72 22.14 3.32 15.17
CA VAL A 72 23.25 3.45 16.13
C VAL A 72 24.27 4.52 15.74
N GLY A 73 23.86 5.49 14.93
CA GLY A 73 24.75 6.56 14.44
C GLY A 73 24.00 7.79 13.95
N PRO A 74 24.73 8.79 13.45
CA PRO A 74 24.10 9.97 12.87
C PRO A 74 23.22 9.58 11.68
N LYS A 75 22.13 10.34 11.51
CA LYS A 75 21.18 10.13 10.40
C LYS A 75 21.95 10.22 9.07
N GLY A 76 21.73 9.25 8.19
CA GLY A 76 22.42 9.16 6.90
C GLY A 76 23.69 8.29 6.89
N ALA A 77 24.24 7.91 8.05
CA ALA A 77 25.44 7.07 8.10
C ALA A 77 25.21 5.57 7.82
N GLY A 78 23.94 5.15 7.62
CA GLY A 78 23.61 3.75 7.30
C GLY A 78 23.92 2.73 8.42
N ARG A 79 24.19 3.18 9.65
CA ARG A 79 24.53 2.29 10.77
C ARG A 79 23.30 1.87 11.55
N TRP A 80 23.01 0.58 11.51
CA TRP A 80 21.86 -0.04 12.15
C TRP A 80 22.28 -1.26 12.96
N GLU A 81 21.59 -1.50 14.06
CA GLU A 81 21.67 -2.75 14.80
C GLU A 81 20.30 -3.41 14.82
N ARG A 82 20.27 -4.73 14.87
CA ARG A 82 19.04 -5.50 15.01
C ARG A 82 18.60 -5.49 16.47
N ILE A 83 17.32 -5.22 16.70
CA ILE A 83 16.69 -5.31 18.03
C ILE A 83 15.45 -6.22 18.00
N GLY A 84 14.95 -6.58 19.18
CA GLY A 84 13.71 -7.36 19.32
C GLY A 84 12.46 -6.51 19.06
N TRP A 85 11.33 -7.17 18.80
CA TRP A 85 10.03 -6.48 18.66
C TRP A 85 9.61 -5.78 19.95
N ASP A 86 9.72 -6.46 21.09
CA ASP A 86 9.34 -5.88 22.39
C ASP A 86 10.18 -4.64 22.74
N GLU A 87 11.49 -4.70 22.49
CA GLU A 87 12.40 -3.56 22.67
C GLU A 87 12.03 -2.39 21.74
N ALA A 88 11.81 -2.67 20.45
CA ALA A 88 11.44 -1.65 19.47
C ALA A 88 10.13 -0.94 19.84
N LEU A 89 9.12 -1.71 20.23
CA LEU A 89 7.81 -1.19 20.62
C LEU A 89 7.91 -0.38 21.92
N ALA A 90 8.66 -0.86 22.91
CA ALA A 90 8.87 -0.15 24.17
C ALA A 90 9.61 1.18 23.96
N GLU A 91 10.64 1.21 23.12
CA GLU A 91 11.40 2.42 22.80
C GLU A 91 10.51 3.47 22.10
N ILE A 92 9.72 3.05 21.11
CA ILE A 92 8.77 3.92 20.41
C ILE A 92 7.71 4.46 21.38
N ALA A 93 7.07 3.58 22.17
CA ALA A 93 6.02 3.95 23.09
C ALA A 93 6.53 4.94 24.16
N THR A 94 7.70 4.67 24.74
CA THR A 94 8.34 5.56 25.73
C THR A 94 8.58 6.93 25.12
N ARG A 95 9.14 6.98 23.91
CA ARG A 95 9.43 8.25 23.24
C ARG A 95 8.17 9.03 22.90
N TRP A 96 7.13 8.36 22.43
CA TRP A 96 5.85 9.00 22.13
C TRP A 96 5.16 9.51 23.39
N GLN A 97 5.16 8.75 24.49
CA GLN A 97 4.59 9.20 25.75
C GLN A 97 5.29 10.47 26.25
N GLN A 98 6.63 10.52 26.19
CA GLN A 98 7.38 11.73 26.54
C GLN A 98 6.96 12.94 25.70
N ILE A 99 6.85 12.78 24.38
CA ILE A 99 6.42 13.87 23.47
C ILE A 99 4.99 14.31 23.79
N ILE A 100 4.10 13.35 24.07
CA ILE A 100 2.71 13.64 24.44
C ILE A 100 2.67 14.44 25.75
N ASP A 101 3.48 14.06 26.73
CA ASP A 101 3.53 14.72 28.04
C ASP A 101 4.13 16.14 27.97
N THR A 102 5.11 16.37 27.09
CA THR A 102 5.80 17.67 26.96
C THR A 102 5.13 18.63 25.99
N ASP A 103 4.75 18.14 24.82
CA ASP A 103 4.34 18.96 23.66
C ASP A 103 2.89 18.71 23.23
N GLY A 104 2.20 17.76 23.89
CA GLY A 104 0.86 17.33 23.55
C GLY A 104 0.80 16.33 22.40
N PRO A 105 -0.31 15.61 22.24
CA PRO A 105 -0.41 14.52 21.27
C PRO A 105 -0.34 15.01 19.81
N ALA A 106 -0.73 16.25 19.53
CA ALA A 106 -0.64 16.85 18.20
C ALA A 106 0.81 17.01 17.70
N ALA A 107 1.83 16.92 18.57
CA ALA A 107 3.23 16.91 18.16
C ALA A 107 3.63 15.62 17.40
N ILE A 108 2.81 14.57 17.46
CA ILE A 108 2.98 13.36 16.66
C ILE A 108 2.25 13.53 15.32
N LEU A 109 3.00 13.41 14.21
CA LEU A 109 2.46 13.42 12.85
C LEU A 109 2.69 12.08 12.15
N PRO A 110 1.63 11.30 11.89
CA PRO A 110 1.72 10.09 11.08
C PRO A 110 1.94 10.45 9.60
N TYR A 111 3.15 10.20 9.10
CA TYR A 111 3.49 10.43 7.70
C TYR A 111 3.30 9.15 6.87
N SER A 112 2.20 9.07 6.15
CA SER A 112 1.87 7.94 5.27
C SER A 112 0.99 8.35 4.10
N TYR A 113 1.03 7.56 3.02
CA TYR A 113 0.08 7.63 1.92
C TYR A 113 -0.15 6.21 1.33
N SER A 114 -0.23 6.06 0.02
CA SER A 114 -0.66 4.83 -0.66
C SER A 114 0.44 3.77 -0.90
N GLY A 115 1.34 3.54 0.07
CA GLY A 115 2.37 2.51 -0.08
C GLY A 115 1.81 1.08 -0.18
N THR A 116 0.72 0.82 0.55
CA THR A 116 -0.10 -0.40 0.52
C THR A 116 -1.54 0.04 0.76
N LEU A 117 -2.44 -0.24 -0.18
CA LEU A 117 -3.85 0.17 -0.16
C LEU A 117 -4.82 -0.89 0.41
N GLY A 118 -4.32 -2.00 0.97
CA GLY A 118 -5.17 -2.97 1.65
C GLY A 118 -5.95 -2.33 2.82
N LEU A 119 -7.24 -2.65 2.96
CA LEU A 119 -8.15 -1.97 3.89
C LEU A 119 -7.63 -1.96 5.34
N VAL A 120 -7.10 -3.11 5.81
CA VAL A 120 -6.59 -3.24 7.17
C VAL A 120 -5.32 -2.40 7.38
N GLN A 121 -4.40 -2.44 6.40
CA GLN A 121 -3.10 -1.78 6.47
C GLN A 121 -3.22 -0.26 6.27
N ASN A 122 -4.04 0.17 5.31
CA ASN A 122 -4.16 1.57 4.91
C ASN A 122 -5.09 2.37 5.82
N VAL A 123 -6.29 1.83 6.08
CA VAL A 123 -7.36 2.59 6.72
C VAL A 123 -7.49 2.21 8.19
N VAL A 124 -7.67 0.92 8.49
CA VAL A 124 -8.16 0.51 9.81
C VAL A 124 -7.10 0.65 10.91
N THR A 125 -5.90 0.11 10.70
CA THR A 125 -4.93 -0.05 11.80
C THR A 125 -4.35 1.29 12.22
N ALA A 126 -3.89 2.09 11.26
CA ALA A 126 -3.27 3.38 11.53
C ALA A 126 -4.27 4.41 12.06
N ALA A 127 -5.44 4.55 11.44
CA ALA A 127 -6.42 5.56 11.85
C ALA A 127 -6.91 5.32 13.28
N ARG A 128 -7.17 4.07 13.67
CA ARG A 128 -7.61 3.74 15.04
C ARG A 128 -6.57 4.16 16.09
N LEU A 129 -5.30 3.83 15.85
CA LEU A 129 -4.21 4.16 16.78
C LEU A 129 -4.05 5.68 16.92
N PHE A 130 -3.91 6.38 15.80
CA PHE A 130 -3.59 7.81 15.83
C PHE A 130 -4.76 8.68 16.29
N ASN A 131 -6.01 8.30 15.97
CA ASN A 131 -7.19 8.97 16.51
C ASN A 131 -7.31 8.76 18.03
N ARG A 132 -6.95 7.57 18.53
CA ARG A 132 -6.97 7.30 19.99
C ARG A 132 -5.93 8.11 20.75
N ILE A 133 -4.77 8.34 20.14
CA ILE A 133 -3.69 9.19 20.67
C ILE A 133 -4.10 10.67 20.64
N GLY A 134 -4.88 11.10 19.65
CA GLY A 134 -5.13 12.52 19.38
C GLY A 134 -4.01 13.17 18.57
N ALA A 135 -3.32 12.37 17.74
CA ALA A 135 -2.21 12.82 16.90
C ALA A 135 -2.68 13.79 15.79
N SER A 136 -1.75 14.55 15.23
CA SER A 136 -2.04 15.42 14.08
C SER A 136 -2.50 14.63 12.86
N GLY A 137 -3.48 15.17 12.15
CA GLY A 137 -3.93 14.65 10.86
C GLY A 137 -2.98 15.06 9.74
N LEU A 138 -2.78 14.16 8.77
CA LEU A 138 -2.16 14.47 7.49
C LEU A 138 -3.25 14.43 6.42
N GLU A 139 -3.34 15.45 5.56
CA GLU A 139 -4.33 15.52 4.49
C GLU A 139 -4.17 14.39 3.46
N ARG A 140 -2.94 13.88 3.29
CA ARG A 140 -2.62 12.76 2.40
C ARG A 140 -2.95 13.08 0.93
N SER A 141 -2.55 14.26 0.48
CA SER A 141 -2.96 14.83 -0.81
C SER A 141 -1.79 15.01 -1.79
N ILE A 142 -0.82 14.09 -1.79
CA ILE A 142 0.45 14.22 -2.55
C ILE A 142 0.21 14.45 -4.04
N CYS A 143 -0.79 13.79 -4.63
CA CYS A 143 -1.00 13.80 -6.09
C CYS A 143 -2.39 14.26 -6.53
N ASP A 144 -3.40 14.30 -5.64
CA ASP A 144 -4.79 14.44 -6.04
C ASP A 144 -5.49 15.71 -5.52
N ALA A 145 -4.81 16.57 -4.76
CA ALA A 145 -5.40 17.76 -4.12
C ALA A 145 -6.16 18.65 -5.11
N ALA A 146 -5.51 19.04 -6.21
CA ALA A 146 -6.07 19.95 -7.21
C ALA A 146 -7.27 19.33 -7.94
N ALA A 147 -7.16 18.07 -8.36
CA ALA A 147 -8.24 17.34 -9.01
C ALA A 147 -9.45 17.17 -8.08
N SER A 148 -9.20 16.89 -6.80
CA SER A 148 -10.23 16.79 -5.76
C SER A 148 -11.02 18.07 -5.60
N ALA A 149 -10.32 19.20 -5.49
CA ALA A 149 -10.94 20.51 -5.34
C ALA A 149 -11.79 20.87 -6.58
N ALA A 150 -11.25 20.65 -7.78
CA ALA A 150 -11.96 20.94 -9.03
C ALA A 150 -13.22 20.08 -9.20
N ILE A 151 -13.12 18.78 -8.95
CA ILE A 151 -14.26 17.85 -9.04
C ILE A 151 -15.33 18.20 -7.99
N ALA A 152 -14.93 18.49 -6.74
CA ALA A 152 -15.89 18.89 -5.71
C ALA A 152 -16.62 20.20 -6.08
N ALA A 153 -15.90 21.17 -6.64
CA ALA A 153 -16.48 22.45 -7.05
C ALA A 153 -17.42 22.36 -8.26
N THR A 154 -17.24 21.37 -9.14
CA THR A 154 -17.97 21.27 -10.42
C THR A 154 -19.02 20.16 -10.43
N LEU A 155 -18.72 19.01 -9.83
CA LEU A 155 -19.54 17.79 -9.85
C LEU A 155 -20.06 17.39 -8.47
N GLY A 156 -19.58 18.02 -7.39
CA GLY A 156 -19.99 17.76 -6.00
C GLY A 156 -19.38 16.51 -5.37
N ALA A 157 -18.92 15.54 -6.16
CA ALA A 157 -18.29 14.32 -5.66
C ALA A 157 -17.41 13.62 -6.71
N LYS A 158 -16.42 12.86 -6.23
CA LYS A 158 -15.51 12.05 -7.06
C LYS A 158 -16.18 10.76 -7.54
N TRP A 159 -16.95 10.85 -8.61
CA TRP A 159 -17.46 9.69 -9.33
C TRP A 159 -16.65 9.50 -10.62
N ALA A 160 -16.39 8.23 -10.97
CA ALA A 160 -15.76 7.86 -12.23
C ALA A 160 -16.73 7.02 -13.06
N PRO A 161 -16.75 7.16 -14.40
CA PRO A 161 -17.46 6.25 -15.27
C PRO A 161 -16.87 4.84 -15.16
N LEU A 162 -17.62 3.84 -15.64
CA LEU A 162 -17.11 2.48 -15.71
C LEU A 162 -16.03 2.41 -16.79
N ALA A 163 -14.98 1.63 -16.57
CA ALA A 163 -13.91 1.48 -17.56
C ALA A 163 -14.45 0.94 -18.90
N GLN A 164 -15.50 0.12 -18.85
CA GLN A 164 -16.21 -0.43 -20.00
C GLN A 164 -16.89 0.63 -20.86
N ASP A 165 -17.25 1.79 -20.31
CA ASP A 165 -17.91 2.87 -21.06
C ASP A 165 -17.01 3.42 -22.17
N VAL A 166 -15.68 3.22 -22.07
CA VAL A 166 -14.71 3.57 -23.11
C VAL A 166 -14.98 2.82 -24.41
N GLU A 167 -15.53 1.60 -24.38
CA GLU A 167 -15.86 0.83 -25.59
C GLU A 167 -16.98 1.46 -26.42
N HIS A 168 -17.79 2.33 -25.80
CA HIS A 168 -18.86 3.06 -26.46
C HIS A 168 -18.42 4.44 -27.00
N ALA A 169 -17.17 4.85 -26.74
CA ALA A 169 -16.66 6.16 -27.14
C ALA A 169 -16.21 6.18 -28.61
N ASN A 170 -16.71 7.13 -29.39
CA ASN A 170 -16.19 7.42 -30.74
C ASN A 170 -14.89 8.24 -30.71
N LEU A 171 -14.59 8.88 -29.58
CA LEU A 171 -13.40 9.71 -29.37
C LEU A 171 -12.95 9.60 -27.92
N VAL A 172 -11.67 9.32 -27.72
CA VAL A 172 -11.01 9.34 -26.40
C VAL A 172 -9.91 10.40 -26.43
N ILE A 173 -9.96 11.34 -25.49
CA ILE A 173 -8.93 12.38 -25.32
C ILE A 173 -8.09 12.03 -24.09
N ILE A 174 -6.80 11.81 -24.31
CA ILE A 174 -5.83 11.59 -23.22
C ILE A 174 -5.08 12.90 -22.99
N TRP A 175 -5.37 13.56 -21.86
CA TRP A 175 -4.76 14.84 -21.51
C TRP A 175 -3.91 14.70 -20.25
N GLY A 176 -2.58 14.79 -20.39
CA GLY A 176 -1.65 14.76 -19.24
C GLY A 176 -1.56 13.40 -18.54
N HIS A 177 -1.99 12.33 -19.19
CA HIS A 177 -1.99 10.96 -18.67
C HIS A 177 -1.23 10.02 -19.62
N ASN A 178 -0.55 9.00 -19.08
CA ASN A 178 0.12 7.96 -19.85
C ASN A 178 -0.40 6.56 -19.44
N PRO A 179 -1.58 6.15 -19.91
CA PRO A 179 -2.22 4.91 -19.48
C PRO A 179 -1.32 3.69 -19.69
N ALA A 180 -0.56 3.63 -20.79
CA ALA A 180 0.34 2.51 -21.10
C ALA A 180 1.44 2.27 -20.04
N SER A 181 1.69 3.21 -19.12
CA SER A 181 2.69 3.07 -18.06
C SER A 181 2.10 3.18 -16.66
N THR A 182 1.21 4.15 -16.45
CA THR A 182 0.65 4.46 -15.13
C THR A 182 -0.59 3.65 -14.80
N ASN A 183 -1.37 3.25 -15.82
CA ASN A 183 -2.54 2.39 -15.68
C ASN A 183 -2.65 1.34 -16.82
N PRO A 184 -1.60 0.50 -16.98
CA PRO A 184 -1.44 -0.41 -18.12
C PRO A 184 -2.34 -1.65 -18.06
#